data_AF-A0A529WZA1-F1
#
_entry.id   AF-A0A529WZA1-F1
#
_cell.length_a   1.000
_cell.length_b   1.000
_cell.length_c   1.000
_cell.angle_alpha   90.00
_cell.angle_beta   90.00
_cell.angle_gamma   90.00
#
_symmetry.space_group_name_H-M   'P 1'
#
loop_
_entity.id
_entity.type
_entity.pdbx_description
1 polymer ?
#
loop_
_entity_poly.entity_id
_entity_poly.type
_entity_poly.pdbx_seq_one_letter_code
_entity_poly.pdbx_strand_id
1 'polypeptide(L)' 'MTFPEAMAAVLAGAAVRRDEWGKRRAVKLMVEPWNGETERLLLFDLTGKGDVPPFPYSMTGADVRGDDWQLIEE' A
#
# COMPACT_ATOMS: atom_id res chain seq x y z
N MET A 1 7.67 11.18 2.22
CA MET A 1 6.44 12.00 2.12
C MET A 1 5.52 11.63 3.28
N THR A 2 4.59 12.51 3.64
CA THR A 2 3.65 12.28 4.74
C THR A 2 2.57 11.26 4.36
N PHE A 3 1.90 10.69 5.37
CA PHE A 3 0.77 9.78 5.14
C PHE A 3 -0.35 10.37 4.25
N PRO A 4 -0.83 11.62 4.47
CA PRO A 4 -1.84 12.22 3.59
C PRO A 4 -1.40 12.33 2.13
N GLU A 5 -0.14 12.71 1.87
CA GLU A 5 0.42 12.78 0.51
C GLU A 5 0.50 11.38 -0.13
N ALA A 6 0.94 10.38 0.64
CA ALA A 6 1.01 9.01 0.18
C ALA A 6 -0.38 8.47 -0.19
N MET A 7 -1.39 8.68 0.66
CA MET A 7 -2.76 8.23 0.37
C MET A 7 -3.39 8.97 -0.81
N ALA A 8 -3.10 10.26 -0.98
CA ALA A 8 -3.51 11.00 -2.19
C ALA A 8 -2.90 10.38 -3.46
N ALA A 9 -1.63 9.99 -3.43
CA ALA A 9 -0.98 9.32 -4.55
C ALA A 9 -1.57 7.93 -4.82
N VAL A 10 -1.92 7.16 -3.77
CA VAL A 10 -2.57 5.86 -3.94
C VAL A 10 -3.95 5.99 -4.59
N LEU A 11 -4.73 6.98 -4.18
CA LEU A 11 -6.03 7.28 -4.80
C LEU A 11 -5.87 7.76 -6.26
N ALA A 12 -4.72 8.31 -6.63
CA ALA A 12 -4.37 8.64 -8.01
C ALA A 12 -3.81 7.44 -8.80
N GLY A 13 -3.77 6.24 -8.22
CA GLY A 13 -3.37 4.99 -8.87
C GLY A 13 -1.91 4.58 -8.61
N ALA A 14 -1.15 5.34 -7.82
CA ALA A 14 0.22 4.97 -7.48
C ALA A 14 0.29 3.86 -6.43
N ALA A 15 1.44 3.18 -6.36
CA ALA A 15 1.79 2.33 -5.24
C ALA A 15 2.74 3.08 -4.30
N VAL A 16 2.58 2.89 -2.99
CA VAL A 16 3.43 3.51 -1.97
C VAL A 16 3.95 2.48 -0.97
N ARG A 17 5.07 2.77 -0.31
CA ARG A 17 5.54 2.02 0.87
C ARG A 17 6.06 2.94 1.96
N ARG A 18 6.19 2.39 3.17
CA ARG A 18 7.06 2.94 4.22
C ARG A 18 8.44 2.28 4.19
N ASP A 19 9.48 3.03 4.51
CA ASP A 19 10.84 2.48 4.65
C ASP A 19 10.91 1.45 5.78
N GLU A 20 10.19 1.70 6.87
CA GLU A 20 10.13 0.80 8.04
C GLU A 20 9.56 -0.58 7.73
N TRP A 21 8.72 -0.71 6.69
CA TRP A 21 8.17 -2.02 6.29
C TRP A 21 9.13 -2.86 5.44
N GLY A 22 10.26 -2.27 5.03
CA GLY A 22 11.21 -2.87 4.13
C GLY A 22 10.75 -2.89 2.66
N LYS A 23 11.60 -3.42 1.79
CA LYS A 23 11.45 -3.30 0.32
C LYS A 23 10.33 -4.15 -0.29
N ARG A 24 9.68 -5.02 0.49
CA ARG A 24 8.70 -5.99 -0.03
C ARG A 24 7.27 -5.49 0.02
N ARG A 25 6.92 -4.68 1.02
CA ARG A 25 5.52 -4.35 1.31
C ARG A 25 5.13 -3.02 0.69
N ALA A 26 3.96 -2.98 0.05
CA ALA A 26 3.42 -1.81 -0.62
C ALA A 26 1.90 -1.73 -0.48
N VAL A 27 1.35 -0.53 -0.56
CA VAL A 27 -0.09 -0.26 -0.62
C VAL A 27 -0.45 0.33 -1.97
N LYS A 28 -1.52 -0.18 -2.59
CA LYS A 28 -2.10 0.33 -3.85
C LYS A 28 -3.62 0.20 -3.78
N LEU A 29 -4.34 1.07 -4.48
CA LEU A 29 -5.78 0.92 -4.69
C LEU A 29 -5.99 -0.13 -5.79
N MET A 30 -6.70 -1.21 -5.46
CA MET A 30 -6.93 -2.33 -6.38
C MET A 30 -8.33 -2.91 -6.17
N VAL A 31 -8.88 -3.53 -7.21
CA VAL A 31 -10.08 -4.36 -7.09
C VAL A 31 -9.75 -5.59 -6.23
N GLU A 32 -10.60 -5.87 -5.25
CA GLU A 32 -10.46 -6.98 -4.31
C GLU A 32 -10.34 -8.32 -5.06
N PRO A 33 -9.24 -9.08 -4.89
CA PRO A 33 -9.01 -10.29 -5.68
C PRO A 33 -9.95 -11.45 -5.32
N TRP A 34 -10.68 -11.37 -4.20
CA TRP A 34 -11.59 -12.42 -3.74
C TRP A 34 -13.05 -12.23 -4.21
N ASN A 35 -13.48 -11.01 -4.52
CA ASN A 35 -14.84 -10.77 -5.04
C ASN A 35 -14.86 -10.14 -6.44
N GLY A 36 -13.79 -9.47 -6.87
CA GLY A 36 -13.70 -8.84 -8.19
C GLY A 36 -14.58 -7.61 -8.40
N GLU A 37 -15.22 -7.08 -7.35
CA GLU A 37 -16.27 -6.05 -7.50
C GLU A 37 -15.97 -4.75 -6.75
N THR A 38 -15.21 -4.82 -5.65
CA THR A 38 -14.98 -3.67 -4.78
C THR A 38 -13.54 -3.19 -4.89
N GLU A 39 -13.33 -1.88 -5.05
CA GLU A 39 -12.00 -1.28 -4.90
C GLU A 39 -11.65 -1.07 -3.43
N ARG A 40 -10.43 -1.45 -3.05
CA ARG A 40 -9.92 -1.27 -1.69
C ARG A 40 -8.42 -0.97 -1.71
N LEU A 41 -7.95 -0.27 -0.68
CA LEU A 41 -6.53 -0.16 -0.39
C LEU A 41 -6.02 -1.53 0.08
N LEU A 42 -5.12 -2.14 -0.70
CA LEU A 42 -4.58 -3.45 -0.38
C LEU A 42 -3.08 -3.35 -0.10
N LEU A 43 -2.65 -4.06 0.96
CA LEU A 43 -1.23 -4.30 1.25
C LEU A 43 -0.80 -5.56 0.51
N PHE A 44 0.29 -5.47 -0.26
CA PHE A 44 0.79 -6.55 -1.10
C PHE A 44 2.32 -6.67 -1.07
N ASP A 45 2.82 -7.85 -1.47
CA ASP A 45 4.25 -8.13 -1.61
C ASP A 45 4.71 -7.87 -3.06
N LEU A 46 5.56 -6.86 -3.25
CA LEU A 46 6.15 -6.49 -4.54
C LEU A 46 6.99 -7.59 -5.18
N THR A 47 7.57 -8.47 -4.37
CA THR A 47 8.50 -9.49 -4.89
C THR A 47 7.78 -10.75 -5.36
N GLY A 48 6.49 -10.91 -5.05
CA GLY A 48 5.73 -12.12 -5.36
C GLY A 48 6.32 -13.39 -4.71
N LYS A 49 7.27 -13.25 -3.78
CA LYS A 49 8.00 -14.35 -3.13
C LYS A 49 7.33 -14.80 -1.82
N GLY A 50 6.06 -14.46 -1.59
CA GLY A 50 5.38 -14.71 -0.32
C GLY A 50 3.96 -15.20 -0.53
N ASP A 51 3.62 -16.28 0.18
CA ASP A 51 2.36 -17.03 0.16
C ASP A 51 1.12 -16.26 0.65
N VAL A 52 1.23 -14.94 0.85
CA VAL A 52 0.18 -14.13 1.48
C VAL A 52 -0.55 -13.34 0.39
N PRO A 53 -1.83 -13.64 0.14
CA PRO A 53 -2.61 -12.88 -0.82
C PRO A 53 -2.72 -11.41 -0.38
N PRO A 54 -2.96 -10.48 -1.33
CA PRO A 54 -3.26 -9.09 -0.98
C PRO A 54 -4.35 -9.03 0.08
N PHE A 55 -4.17 -8.19 1.10
CA PHE A 55 -5.12 -8.07 2.20
C PHE A 55 -5.51 -6.61 2.45
N PRO A 56 -6.70 -6.35 3.02
CA PRO A 56 -7.13 -5.01 3.37
C PRO A 56 -6.09 -4.26 4.18
N TYR A 57 -5.64 -3.12 3.66
CA TYR A 57 -4.76 -2.24 4.40
C TYR A 57 -5.57 -1.43 5.42
N SER A 58 -5.16 -1.51 6.68
CA SER A 58 -5.69 -0.70 7.78
C SER A 58 -4.57 0.14 8.36
N MET A 59 -4.73 1.46 8.31
CA MET A 59 -3.73 2.39 8.83
C MET A 59 -3.61 2.29 10.36
N THR A 60 -2.39 2.41 10.85
CA THR A 60 -2.09 2.50 12.28
C THR A 60 -1.74 3.94 12.68
N GLY A 61 -1.70 4.23 13.99
CA GLY A 61 -1.24 5.53 14.47
C GLY A 61 0.23 5.83 14.16
N ALA A 62 1.06 4.82 13.90
CA ALA A 62 2.43 5.01 13.44
C ALA A 62 2.46 5.43 11.96
N ASP A 63 1.62 4.80 11.14
CA ASP A 63 1.50 5.10 9.72
C ASP A 63 1.09 6.55 9.48
N VAL A 64 0.06 7.03 10.19
CA VAL A 64 -0.47 8.39 10.07
C VAL A 64 0.56 9.46 10.48
N ARG A 65 1.48 9.12 11.40
CA ARG A 65 2.54 10.03 11.85
C ARG A 65 3.84 9.91 11.04
N GLY A 66 3.94 8.91 10.17
CA GLY A 66 5.11 8.65 9.35
C GLY A 66 5.28 9.69 8.23
N ASP A 67 6.52 10.08 7.99
CA ASP A 67 6.97 11.01 6.96
C ASP A 67 7.96 10.37 5.95
N ASP A 68 8.21 9.08 6.10
CA ASP A 68 9.07 8.21 5.29
C ASP A 68 8.31 7.42 4.23
N TRP A 69 7.12 7.86 3.83
CA TRP A 69 6.43 7.25 2.70
C TRP A 69 7.14 7.54 1.39
N GLN A 70 7.13 6.57 0.48
CA GLN A 70 7.77 6.65 -0.82
C GLN A 70 6.84 6.08 -1.89
N LEU A 71 6.87 6.69 -3.07
CA LEU A 71 6.30 6.10 -4.28
C LEU A 71 7.14 4.90 -4.71
N ILE A 72 6.48 3.92 -5.30
CA ILE A 72 7.13 2.84 -6.02
C ILE A 72 6.99 3.20 -7.49
N GLU A 73 8.10 3.59 -8.10
CA GLU A 73 8.20 3.70 -9.56
C GLU A 73 8.16 2.27 -10.12
N GLU A 74 7.19 1.99 -11.00
CA GLU A 74 7.06 0.71 -11.72
C GLU A 74 8.23 0.50 -12.71
#